data_AF-A0A948RC93-F1
#
_entry.id   AF-A0A948RC93-F1
#
_cell.length_a   1.000
_cell.length_b   1.000
_cell.length_c   1.000
_cell.angle_alpha   90.00
_cell.angle_beta   90.00
_cell.angle_gamma   90.00
#
_symmetry.space_group_name_H-M   'P 1'
#
loop_
_entity.id
_entity.type
_entity.pdbx_description
1 polymer ?
#
loop_
_entity_poly.entity_id
_entity_poly.type
_entity_poly.pdbx_seq_one_letter_code
_entity_poly.pdbx_strand_id
1 'polypeptide(L)'
;MELFDQLRGLIGLAVLVALAWGFSEDRRSHPGWRWMLGALALQGLLAVLIVRVPVVWQAVGLANSAVSAIEQATLKGSSYMFGYLGGAPLPFSLAEGAQPPLIIAF
;
A
#
# COMPACT_ATOMS: atom_id res chain seq x y z
N MET A 1 -7.37 -26.39 -10.38
CA MET A 1 -6.49 -25.23 -10.19
C MET A 1 -7.18 -24.18 -9.32
N GLU A 2 -8.34 -23.64 -9.74
CA GLU A 2 -9.17 -22.66 -8.98
C GLU A 2 -9.40 -22.95 -7.48
N LEU A 3 -9.78 -24.18 -7.11
CA LEU A 3 -10.03 -24.54 -5.70
C LEU A 3 -8.75 -24.49 -4.85
N PHE A 4 -7.62 -24.86 -5.45
CA PHE A 4 -6.34 -24.87 -4.75
C PHE A 4 -5.87 -23.43 -4.45
N ASP A 5 -6.14 -22.49 -5.37
CA ASP A 5 -5.87 -21.07 -5.17
C ASP A 5 -6.74 -20.44 -4.08
N GLN A 6 -8.02 -20.83 -4.01
CA GLN A 6 -8.92 -20.38 -2.93
C GLN A 6 -8.49 -20.92 -1.55
N LEU A 7 -8.06 -22.19 -1.48
CA LEU A 7 -7.60 -22.81 -0.23
C LEU A 7 -6.21 -22.34 0.20
N ARG A 8 -5.38 -21.85 -0.72
CA ARG A 8 -4.03 -21.34 -0.43
C ARG A 8 -4.03 -20.25 0.64
N GLY A 9 -5.04 -19.37 0.65
CA GLY A 9 -5.19 -18.34 1.69
C GLY A 9 -5.41 -18.93 3.08
N LEU A 10 -6.28 -19.94 3.19
CA LEU A 10 -6.55 -20.64 4.45
C LEU A 10 -5.34 -21.44 4.93
N ILE A 11 -4.64 -22.12 4.01
CA ILE A 11 -3.41 -22.85 4.32
C ILE A 11 -2.34 -21.87 4.81
N GLY A 12 -2.17 -20.73 4.14
CA GLY A 12 -1.24 -19.69 4.57
C GLY A 12 -1.54 -19.18 5.98
N LEU A 13 -2.81 -18.90 6.28
CA LEU A 13 -3.23 -18.50 7.63
C LEU A 13 -2.90 -19.57 8.68
N ALA A 14 -3.21 -20.84 8.40
CA ALA A 14 -2.93 -21.94 9.31
C ALA A 14 -1.41 -22.09 9.56
N VAL A 15 -0.59 -21.97 8.52
CA VAL A 15 0.87 -22.01 8.63
C VAL A 15 1.40 -20.85 9.47
N LEU A 16 0.90 -19.62 9.27
CA LEU A 16 1.32 -18.46 10.06
C LEU A 16 0.97 -18.61 11.55
N VAL A 17 -0.23 -19.10 11.86
CA VAL A 17 -0.63 -19.39 13.25
C VAL A 17 0.24 -20.51 13.85
N ALA A 18 0.55 -21.55 13.09
CA ALA A 18 1.42 -22.64 13.53
C ALA A 18 2.86 -22.17 13.78
N LEU A 19 3.39 -21.27 12.94
CA LEU A 19 4.71 -20.66 13.14
C LEU A 19 4.74 -19.77 14.39
N ALA A 20 3.72 -18.94 14.58
CA ALA A 20 3.60 -18.11 15.79
C ALA A 20 3.58 -18.97 17.07
N TRP A 21 2.86 -20.09 17.05
CA TRP A 21 2.89 -21.07 18.13
C TRP A 21 4.26 -21.75 18.27
N GLY A 22 4.88 -22.12 17.15
CA GLY A 22 6.17 -22.82 17.11
C GLY A 22 7.30 -22.00 17.75
N PHE A 23 7.30 -20.69 17.49
CA PHE A 23 8.26 -19.73 18.05
C PHE A 23 7.87 -19.18 19.43
N SER A 24 6.69 -19.51 19.97
CA SER A 24 6.32 -19.10 21.32
C SER A 24 7.23 -19.76 22.36
N GLU A 25 7.84 -18.94 23.23
CA GLU A 25 8.66 -19.39 24.35
C GLU A 25 7.82 -20.10 25.43
N ASP A 26 6.63 -19.56 25.75
CA ASP A 26 5.67 -20.17 26.66
C ASP A 26 4.41 -20.62 25.91
N ARG A 27 4.40 -21.90 25.54
CA ARG A 27 3.28 -22.54 24.84
C ARG A 27 2.07 -22.82 25.73
N ARG A 28 2.16 -22.62 27.04
CA ARG A 28 1.06 -22.82 27.99
C ARG A 28 0.33 -21.51 28.29
N SER A 29 1.04 -20.39 28.26
CA SER A 29 0.47 -19.03 28.38
C SER A 29 -0.11 -18.49 27.06
N HIS A 30 -0.64 -19.36 26.22
CA HIS A 30 -1.23 -18.92 24.95
C HIS A 30 -2.57 -18.20 25.19
N PRO A 31 -2.93 -17.21 24.36
CA PRO A 31 -4.25 -16.60 24.42
C PRO A 31 -5.35 -17.67 24.34
N GLY A 32 -6.43 -17.47 25.09
CA GLY A 32 -7.58 -18.37 25.04
C GLY A 32 -8.17 -18.44 23.62
N TRP A 33 -8.68 -19.61 23.22
CA TRP A 33 -9.19 -19.87 21.87
C TRP A 33 -10.23 -18.83 21.41
N ARG A 34 -11.05 -18.31 22.32
CA ARG A 34 -12.04 -17.25 22.06
C ARG A 34 -11.38 -15.93 21.63
N TRP A 35 -10.27 -15.56 22.26
CA TRP A 35 -9.51 -14.37 21.92
C TRP A 35 -8.84 -14.51 20.55
N MET A 36 -8.21 -15.66 20.30
CA MET A 36 -7.56 -15.93 19.02
C MET A 36 -8.56 -15.94 17.87
N LEU A 37 -9.69 -16.64 18.02
CA LEU A 37 -10.76 -16.62 17.02
C LEU A 37 -11.35 -15.22 16.83
N GLY A 38 -11.52 -14.45 17.92
CA GLY A 38 -11.99 -13.07 17.83
C GLY A 38 -11.06 -12.18 17.03
N ALA A 39 -9.75 -12.29 17.25
CA ALA A 39 -8.74 -11.54 16.51
C ALA A 39 -8.72 -11.93 15.01
N LEU A 40 -8.75 -13.24 14.72
CA LEU A 40 -8.80 -13.74 13.34
C LEU A 40 -10.09 -13.33 12.62
N ALA A 41 -11.23 -13.38 13.32
CA ALA A 41 -12.51 -12.96 12.77
C ALA A 41 -12.55 -11.45 12.50
N LEU A 42 -12.01 -10.62 13.41
CA LEU A 42 -11.90 -9.18 13.19
C LEU A 42 -10.99 -8.87 12.00
N GLN A 43 -9.86 -9.55 11.88
CA GLN A 43 -8.96 -9.40 10.74
C GLN A 43 -9.67 -9.79 9.42
N GLY A 44 -10.40 -10.90 9.40
CA GLY A 44 -11.18 -11.32 8.25
C GLY A 44 -12.29 -10.32 7.90
N LEU A 45 -12.99 -9.79 8.91
CA LEU A 45 -14.00 -8.76 8.75
C LEU A 45 -13.41 -7.49 8.13
N LEU A 46 -12.27 -7.02 8.64
CA LEU A 46 -11.57 -5.85 8.10
C LEU A 46 -11.11 -6.10 6.66
N ALA A 47 -10.58 -7.29 6.36
CA ALA A 47 -10.17 -7.64 5.00
C ALA A 47 -11.37 -7.60 4.03
N VAL A 48 -12.50 -8.18 4.40
CA VAL A 48 -13.73 -8.12 3.59
C VAL A 48 -14.22 -6.69 3.46
N LEU A 49 -14.24 -5.93 4.56
CA LEU A 49 -14.67 -4.54 4.56
C LEU A 49 -13.83 -3.71 3.60
N ILE A 50 -12.50 -3.80 3.68
CA ILE A 50 -11.59 -3.02 2.84
C ILE A 50 -11.66 -3.49 1.37
N VAL A 51 -11.66 -4.80 1.10
CA VAL A 51 -11.57 -5.31 -0.28
C VAL A 51 -12.92 -5.28 -1.01
N ARG A 52 -14.04 -5.46 -0.31
CA ARG A 52 -15.36 -5.63 -0.93
C ARG A 52 -16.29 -4.43 -0.78
N VAL A 53 -16.09 -3.53 0.19
CA VAL A 53 -16.98 -2.39 0.39
C VAL A 53 -16.49 -1.20 -0.43
N PRO A 54 -17.22 -0.78 -1.49
CA PRO A 54 -16.75 0.28 -2.39
C PRO A 54 -16.58 1.64 -1.72
N VAL A 55 -17.37 1.90 -0.67
CA VAL A 55 -17.31 3.16 0.11
C VAL A 55 -15.92 3.38 0.73
N VAL A 56 -15.24 2.31 1.14
CA VAL A 56 -13.87 2.40 1.69
C VAL A 56 -12.91 2.93 0.63
N TRP A 57 -13.01 2.41 -0.60
CA TRP A 57 -12.20 2.87 -1.73
C TRP A 57 -12.54 4.28 -2.19
N GLN A 58 -13.80 4.69 -2.07
CA GLN A 58 -14.20 6.08 -2.33
C GLN A 58 -13.53 7.05 -1.33
N ALA A 59 -13.51 6.70 -0.04
CA ALA A 59 -12.84 7.50 0.98
C ALA A 59 -11.32 7.58 0.74
N VAL A 60 -10.67 6.46 0.39
CA VAL A 60 -9.25 6.45 0.00
C VAL A 60 -9.03 7.29 -1.27
N GLY A 61 -9.96 7.26 -2.23
CA GLY A 61 -9.91 8.08 -3.43
C GLY A 61 -9.95 9.58 -3.15
N LEU A 62 -10.71 10.01 -2.12
CA LEU A 62 -10.71 11.40 -1.66
C LEU A 62 -9.35 11.80 -1.09
N ALA A 63 -8.74 10.93 -0.28
CA ALA A 63 -7.40 11.17 0.25
C ALA A 63 -6.34 11.26 -0.87
N ASN A 64 -6.41 10.37 -1.86
CA ASN A 64 -5.53 10.41 -3.03
C ASN A 64 -5.71 11.72 -3.81
N SER A 65 -6.96 12.16 -4.02
CA SER A 65 -7.24 13.43 -4.70
C SER A 65 -6.65 14.62 -3.95
N ALA A 66 -6.70 14.62 -2.63
CA ALA A 66 -6.09 15.66 -1.80
C ALA A 66 -4.56 15.67 -1.93
N VAL A 67 -3.92 14.50 -1.88
CA VAL A 67 -2.46 14.37 -2.08
C VAL A 67 -2.07 14.84 -3.48
N SER A 68 -2.79 14.42 -4.52
CA SER A 68 -2.52 14.85 -5.90
C SER A 68 -2.71 16.36 -6.10
N ALA A 69 -3.67 16.98 -5.41
CA ALA A 69 -3.83 18.43 -5.48
C ALA A 69 -2.62 19.16 -4.88
N ILE A 70 -2.08 18.67 -3.76
CA ILE A 70 -0.87 19.20 -3.14
C ILE A 70 0.33 19.00 -4.06
N GLU A 71 0.51 17.79 -4.60
CA GLU A 71 1.56 17.46 -5.55
C GLU A 71 1.55 18.41 -6.76
N GLN A 72 0.38 18.64 -7.37
CA GLN A 72 0.25 19.56 -8.50
C GLN A 72 0.53 21.02 -8.13
N ALA A 73 0.13 21.46 -6.94
CA ALA A 73 0.42 22.81 -6.47
C ALA A 73 1.93 23.01 -6.27
N THR A 74 2.61 22.03 -5.65
CA THR A 74 4.06 22.03 -5.47
C THR A 74 4.80 21.98 -6.79
N LEU A 75 4.36 21.16 -7.74
CA LEU A 75 4.94 21.09 -9.08
C LEU A 75 4.83 22.43 -9.81
N LYS A 76 3.65 23.08 -9.76
CA LYS A 76 3.47 24.41 -10.36
C LYS A 76 4.37 25.48 -9.71
N GLY A 77 4.46 25.48 -8.38
CA GLY A 77 5.29 26.43 -7.63
C GLY A 77 6.79 26.27 -7.92
N SER A 78 7.28 25.02 -7.89
CA SER A 78 8.67 24.70 -8.19
C SER A 78 9.02 24.98 -9.67
N SER A 79 8.14 24.62 -10.61
CA SER A 79 8.30 24.95 -12.03
C SER A 79 8.38 26.46 -12.28
N TYR A 80 7.59 27.26 -11.55
CA TYR A 80 7.64 28.72 -11.66
C TYR A 80 8.96 29.30 -11.14
N MET A 81 9.48 28.80 -10.01
CA MET A 81 10.69 29.34 -9.39
C MET A 81 11.99 28.84 -10.00
N PHE A 82 12.03 27.57 -10.39
CA PHE A 82 13.25 26.89 -10.81
C PHE A 82 13.22 26.44 -12.28
N GLY A 83 12.15 26.72 -13.02
CA GLY A 83 12.01 26.33 -14.42
C GLY A 83 12.10 24.82 -14.60
N TYR A 84 12.92 24.37 -15.55
CA TYR A 84 13.05 22.94 -15.84
C TYR A 84 13.64 22.13 -14.68
N LEU A 85 14.39 22.76 -13.78
CA LEU A 85 14.88 22.12 -12.55
C LEU A 85 13.74 21.83 -11.55
N GLY A 86 12.60 22.51 -11.68
CA GLY A 86 11.39 22.31 -10.89
C GLY A 86 10.28 21.57 -11.64
N GLY A 87 10.62 20.81 -12.68
CA GLY A 87 9.67 20.00 -13.45
C GLY A 87 9.01 20.70 -14.65
N ALA A 88 9.43 21.91 -15.01
CA ALA A 88 8.98 22.56 -16.25
C ALA A 88 9.62 21.90 -17.49
N PRO A 89 9.10 22.16 -18.72
CA PRO A 89 9.68 21.62 -19.94
C PRO A 89 11.15 22.02 -20.14
N LEU A 90 11.92 21.15 -20.78
CA LEU A 90 13.32 21.42 -21.12
C LEU A 90 13.43 22.59 -22.12
N PRO A 91 14.27 23.59 -21.85
CA PRO A 91 14.46 24.73 -22.75
C PRO A 91 15.51 24.45 -23.86
N PHE A 92 15.93 23.19 -24.02
CA PHE A 92 16.96 22.76 -24.97
C PHE A 92 16.64 21.39 -25.57
N SER A 93 17.20 21.09 -26.73
CA SER A 93 17.11 19.79 -27.37
C SER A 93 18.07 18.78 -26.73
N LEU A 94 17.60 17.54 -26.56
CA LEU A 94 18.45 16.43 -26.10
C LEU A 94 19.39 15.97 -27.23
N ALA A 95 20.58 15.52 -26.84
CA ALA A 95 21.47 14.83 -27.75
C ALA A 95 20.89 13.48 -28.17
N GLU A 96 21.32 12.96 -29.33
CA GLU A 96 20.85 11.67 -29.84
C GLU A 96 21.15 10.54 -28.84
N GLY A 97 20.12 9.79 -28.45
CA GLY A 97 20.21 8.73 -27.43
C GLY A 97 20.23 9.21 -25.97
N ALA A 98 20.16 10.52 -25.69
CA ALA A 98 20.13 11.03 -24.32
C ALA A 98 18.72 10.98 -23.71
N GLN A 99 18.63 10.60 -22.44
CA GLN A 99 17.39 10.68 -21.67
C GLN A 99 17.25 12.06 -21.00
N PRO A 100 16.01 12.52 -20.76
CA PRO A 100 15.77 13.69 -19.92
C PRO A 100 16.46 13.53 -18.55
N PRO A 101 17.11 14.58 -18.02
CA PRO A 101 17.72 14.50 -16.70
C PRO A 101 16.65 14.21 -15.65
N LEU A 102 16.88 13.18 -14.82
CA LEU A 102 16.07 12.95 -13.64
C LEU A 102 16.49 13.94 -12.57
N ILE A 103 15.61 14.89 -12.26
CA ILE A 103 15.87 15.91 -11.26
C ILE A 103 15.13 15.51 -10.00
N ILE A 104 15.89 15.04 -9.01
CA ILE A 104 15.38 14.74 -7.66
C ILE A 104 15.47 16.04 -6.86
N ALA A 105 14.61 17.01 -7.18
CA ALA A 105 14.51 18.26 -6.43
C ALA A 105 13.08 18.46 -5.92
N PHE A 106 13.01 18.72 -4.61
CA PHE A 106 11.88 19.10 -3.74
C PHE A 106 10.66 18.17 -3.70
#